data_AF-A0A9D0X7H1-F1
#
_entry.id   AF-A0A9D0X7H1-F1
#
_cell.length_a   1.000
_cell.length_b   1.000
_cell.length_c   1.000
_cell.angle_alpha   90.00
_cell.angle_beta   90.00
_cell.angle_gamma   90.00
#
_symmetry.space_group_name_H-M   'P 1'
#
loop_
_entity.id
_entity.type
_entity.pdbx_description
1 polymer ?
#
loop_
_entity_poly.entity_id
_entity_poly.type
_entity_poly.pdbx_seq_one_letter_code
_entity_poly.pdbx_strand_id
1 'polypeptide(L)'
;MIRFEDVAAARHRISPHIRTTPMIAMDESNAFPAAGRVWLKLESLQMTGSFKVRGATNKLLTTPAAEMESGIVTASGGNHGLAVAHVA
;
A
#
# COMPACT_ATOMS: atom_id res chain seq x y z
N MET A 1 -1.21 9.99 -17.12
CA MET A 1 -2.42 10.02 -16.27
C MET A 1 -2.65 8.61 -15.76
N ILE A 2 -2.87 8.41 -14.45
CA ILE A 2 -3.16 7.09 -13.87
C ILE A 2 -4.64 6.78 -14.08
N ARG A 3 -4.96 5.59 -14.58
CA ARG A 3 -6.31 5.11 -14.82
C ARG A 3 -6.65 3.92 -13.93
N PHE A 4 -7.91 3.49 -13.98
CA PHE A 4 -8.36 2.31 -13.24
C PHE A 4 -7.56 1.05 -13.60
N GLU A 5 -7.22 0.89 -14.88
CA GLU A 5 -6.46 -0.28 -15.36
C GLU A 5 -5.07 -0.36 -14.72
N ASP A 6 -4.43 0.78 -14.46
CA ASP A 6 -3.12 0.83 -13.80
C ASP A 6 -3.22 0.31 -12.36
N VAL A 7 -4.29 0.65 -11.65
CA VAL A 7 -4.56 0.18 -10.28
C VAL A 7 -4.92 -1.30 -10.28
N ALA A 8 -5.72 -1.77 -11.25
CA ALA A 8 -6.06 -3.18 -11.40
C ALA A 8 -4.83 -4.04 -11.71
N ALA A 9 -3.96 -3.57 -12.61
CA ALA A 9 -2.68 -4.22 -12.91
C ALA A 9 -1.76 -4.24 -11.69
N ALA A 10 -1.66 -3.13 -10.96
CA ALA A 10 -0.90 -3.07 -9.72
C ALA A 10 -1.42 -4.06 -8.67
N ARG A 11 -2.73 -4.18 -8.50
CA ARG A 11 -3.35 -5.17 -7.59
C ARG A 11 -2.88 -6.58 -7.91
N HIS A 12 -2.99 -7.00 -9.18
CA HIS A 12 -2.57 -8.34 -9.58
C HIS A 12 -1.08 -8.57 -9.30
N ARG A 13 -0.23 -7.60 -9.66
CA ARG A 13 1.22 -7.65 -9.47
C ARG A 13 1.64 -7.78 -8.01
N ILE A 14 1.03 -7.00 -7.11
CA ILE A 14 1.48 -6.95 -5.71
C ILE A 14 0.80 -7.96 -4.80
N SER A 15 -0.33 -8.55 -5.19
CA SER A 15 -1.12 -9.47 -4.36
C SER A 15 -0.31 -10.56 -3.62
N PRO A 16 0.72 -11.20 -4.23
CA PRO A 16 1.53 -12.20 -3.53
C PRO A 16 2.46 -11.62 -2.44
N HIS A 17 2.69 -10.31 -2.45
CA HIS A 17 3.72 -9.62 -1.66
C HIS A 17 3.15 -8.72 -0.56
N ILE A 18 1.82 -8.62 -0.46
CA ILE A 18 1.16 -7.71 0.49
C ILE A 18 0.04 -8.42 1.24
N ARG A 19 -0.39 -7.84 2.37
CA ARG A 19 -1.57 -8.31 3.08
C ARG A 19 -2.85 -7.76 2.47
N THR A 20 -3.89 -8.59 2.42
CA THR A 20 -5.26 -8.11 2.35
C THR A 20 -5.67 -7.65 3.74
N THR A 21 -5.55 -6.35 4.01
CA THR A 21 -5.89 -5.76 5.30
C THR A 21 -7.40 -5.82 5.56
N PRO A 22 -7.84 -5.96 6.82
CA PRO A 22 -9.26 -6.05 7.14
C PRO A 22 -9.99 -4.74 6.86
N MET A 23 -11.30 -4.87 6.65
CA MET A 23 -12.26 -3.77 6.74
C MET A 23 -13.13 -4.00 7.97
N ILE A 24 -13.15 -3.04 8.88
CA ILE A 24 -13.94 -3.11 10.11
C ILE A 24 -15.07 -2.10 10.01
N ALA A 25 -16.31 -2.55 10.15
CA ALA A 25 -17.43 -1.64 10.31
C ALA A 25 -17.28 -0.91 11.66
N MET A 26 -17.41 0.41 11.65
CA MET A 26 -17.55 1.16 12.89
C MET A 26 -18.94 0.88 13.44
N ASP A 27 -19.03 0.57 14.74
CA ASP A 27 -20.31 0.34 15.40
C ASP A 27 -21.18 1.60 15.31
N GLU A 28 -22.49 1.42 15.14
CA GLU A 28 -23.47 2.48 14.93
C GLU A 28 -23.73 3.32 16.19
N SER A 29 -22.95 3.10 17.26
CA SER A 29 -22.98 3.89 18.49
C SER A 29 -22.46 5.32 18.26
N ASN A 30 -23.27 6.15 17.62
CA ASN A 30 -23.32 7.60 17.72
C ASN A 30 -22.06 8.43 17.38
N ALA A 31 -20.94 7.85 16.96
CA ALA A 31 -19.72 8.63 16.68
C ALA A 31 -19.88 9.54 15.45
N PHE A 32 -20.67 9.13 14.46
CA PHE A 32 -20.93 9.91 13.24
C PHE A 32 -22.39 9.76 12.74
N PRO A 33 -23.37 10.33 13.44
CA PRO A 33 -24.79 10.13 13.13
C PRO A 33 -25.20 10.57 11.72
N ALA A 34 -24.46 11.52 11.12
CA ALA A 34 -24.70 12.03 9.78
C ALA A 34 -23.96 11.25 8.66
N ALA A 35 -23.07 10.31 8.99
CA ALA A 35 -22.16 9.69 8.00
C ALA A 35 -22.68 8.36 7.41
N GLY A 36 -23.79 7.82 7.91
CA GLY A 36 -24.27 6.49 7.51
C GLY A 36 -23.29 5.38 7.92
N ARG A 37 -23.29 4.26 7.17
CA ARG A 37 -22.40 3.11 7.46
C ARG A 37 -20.94 3.43 7.17
N VAL A 38 -20.11 3.51 8.20
CA VAL A 38 -18.67 3.79 8.09
C VAL A 38 -17.85 2.50 8.21
N TRP A 39 -16.86 2.35 7.33
CA TRP A 39 -15.91 1.24 7.35
C TRP A 39 -14.47 1.75 7.42
N LEU A 40 -13.67 1.14 8.27
CA LEU A 40 -12.24 1.42 8.40
C LEU A 40 -11.43 0.41 7.60
N LYS A 41 -10.63 0.90 6.65
CA LYS A 41 -9.62 0.10 5.95
C LYS A 41 -8.29 0.19 6.71
N LEU A 42 -7.92 -0.87 7.42
CA LEU A 42 -6.81 -0.83 8.37
C LEU A 42 -5.45 -1.04 7.72
N GLU A 43 -4.98 -0.05 6.95
CA GLU A 43 -3.63 -0.08 6.36
C GLU A 43 -2.50 0.08 7.38
N SER A 44 -2.81 0.46 8.63
CA SER A 44 -1.87 0.38 9.75
C SER A 44 -1.45 -1.06 10.06
N LEU A 45 -2.24 -2.07 9.65
CA LEU A 45 -1.93 -3.49 9.82
C LEU A 45 -1.20 -4.09 8.60
N GLN A 46 -0.95 -3.27 7.57
CA GLN A 46 -0.13 -3.69 6.45
C GLN A 46 1.32 -3.95 6.89
N MET A 47 2.07 -4.68 6.08
CA MET A 47 3.52 -4.80 6.25
C MET A 47 4.13 -3.39 6.38
N THR A 48 5.12 -3.27 7.27
CA THR A 48 5.76 -1.99 7.62
C THR A 48 4.85 -0.93 8.23
N GLY A 49 3.64 -1.29 8.68
CA GLY A 49 2.75 -0.41 9.47
C GLY A 49 2.00 0.66 8.68
N SER A 50 2.03 0.62 7.35
CA SER A 50 1.28 1.56 6.50
C SER A 50 1.02 1.02 5.09
N PHE A 51 0.20 1.72 4.31
CA PHE A 51 -0.09 1.37 2.92
C PHE A 51 1.12 1.47 1.96
N LYS A 52 2.24 2.08 2.39
CA LYS A 52 3.35 2.45 1.51
C LYS A 52 4.05 1.26 0.86
N VAL A 53 4.00 0.07 1.48
CA VAL A 53 4.54 -1.17 0.88
C VAL A 53 3.91 -1.46 -0.48
N ARG A 54 2.61 -1.15 -0.66
CA ARG A 54 1.89 -1.39 -1.93
C ARG A 54 2.56 -0.69 -3.09
N GLY A 55 2.86 0.59 -2.93
CA GLY A 55 3.50 1.42 -3.95
C GLY A 55 4.97 1.04 -4.15
N ALA A 56 5.69 0.77 -3.05
CA ALA A 56 7.09 0.37 -3.10
C ALA A 56 7.27 -0.94 -3.88
N THR A 57 6.54 -2.00 -3.50
CA THR A 57 6.52 -3.28 -4.22
C THR A 57 6.13 -3.09 -5.68
N ASN A 58 5.06 -2.33 -5.94
CA ASN A 58 4.59 -2.13 -7.30
C ASN A 58 5.66 -1.46 -8.18
N LYS A 59 6.34 -0.44 -7.65
CA LYS A 59 7.41 0.25 -8.38
C LYS A 59 8.56 -0.71 -8.67
N LEU A 60 9.10 -1.36 -7.65
CA LEU A 60 10.22 -2.30 -7.78
C LEU A 60 9.94 -3.42 -8.78
N LEU A 61 8.77 -4.05 -8.72
CA LEU A 61 8.38 -5.11 -9.67
C LEU A 61 8.15 -4.62 -11.11
N THR A 62 8.07 -3.31 -11.33
CA THR A 62 7.96 -2.71 -12.68
C THR A 62 9.23 -2.03 -13.14
N THR A 63 10.21 -1.86 -12.27
CA THR A 63 11.50 -1.29 -12.63
C THR A 63 12.25 -2.32 -13.48
N PRO A 64 12.73 -1.95 -14.69
CA PRO A 64 13.54 -2.85 -15.50
C PRO A 64 14.76 -3.38 -14.74
N ALA A 65 15.13 -4.64 -14.97
CA ALA A 65 16.26 -5.28 -14.27
C ALA A 65 17.57 -4.48 -14.42
N ALA A 66 17.82 -3.92 -15.61
CA ALA A 66 19.00 -3.08 -15.86
C ALA A 66 19.04 -1.81 -15.00
N GLU A 67 17.89 -1.24 -14.64
CA GLU A 67 17.83 -0.09 -13.72
C GLU A 67 18.07 -0.54 -12.27
N MET A 68 17.66 -1.76 -11.90
CA MET A 68 17.88 -2.32 -10.56
C MET A 68 19.33 -2.69 -10.27
N GLU A 69 20.15 -2.99 -11.29
CA GLU A 69 21.58 -3.32 -11.10
C GLU A 69 22.38 -2.18 -10.47
N SER A 70 21.96 -0.93 -10.70
CA SER A 70 22.56 0.25 -10.06
C SER A 70 22.14 0.43 -8.59
N GLY A 71 21.31 -0.48 -8.07
CA GLY A 71 20.66 -0.37 -6.78
C GLY A 71 19.50 0.63 -6.79
N ILE A 72 18.89 0.82 -5.62
CA ILE A 72 17.80 1.77 -5.42
C ILE A 72 18.13 2.76 -4.31
N VAL A 73 17.60 3.97 -4.42
CA VAL A 73 17.70 5.00 -3.39
C VAL A 73 16.33 5.59 -3.11
N THR A 74 16.03 5.83 -1.83
CA THR A 74 14.87 6.61 -1.40
C THR A 74 15.27 7.48 -0.22
N ALA A 75 14.62 8.64 -0.08
CA ALA A 75 14.76 9.51 1.07
C ALA A 75 13.39 9.64 1.75
N SER A 76 13.29 9.19 3.00
CA SER A 76 12.05 9.27 3.77
C SER A 76 12.34 9.25 5.26
N GLY A 77 11.68 10.12 6.02
CA GLY A 77 11.74 10.12 7.49
C GLY A 77 10.84 9.07 8.17
N GLY A 78 10.33 8.05 7.45
CA GLY A 78 9.43 7.07 8.05
C GLY A 78 8.85 6.05 7.08
N ASN A 79 7.52 6.00 6.99
CA ASN A 79 6.75 4.91 6.35
C ASN A 79 7.22 4.47 4.96
N HIS A 80 7.66 5.41 4.10
CA HIS A 80 8.14 5.03 2.77
C HIS A 80 9.54 4.42 2.79
N GLY A 81 10.43 4.90 3.67
CA GLY A 81 11.74 4.31 3.88
C GLY A 81 11.63 2.88 4.41
N LEU A 82 10.76 2.66 5.41
CA LEU A 82 10.45 1.32 5.92
C LEU A 82 9.89 0.41 4.82
N ALA A 83 8.95 0.92 4.01
CA ALA A 83 8.37 0.18 2.91
C ALA A 83 9.42 -0.24 1.88
N VAL A 84 10.26 0.68 1.42
CA VAL A 84 11.32 0.38 0.43
C VAL A 84 12.36 -0.57 1.00
N ALA A 85 12.83 -0.35 2.23
CA ALA A 85 13.79 -1.25 2.88
C ALA A 85 13.25 -2.67 3.08
N HIS A 86 11.94 -2.83 3.21
CA HIS A 86 11.31 -4.15 3.36
C HIS A 86 11.19 -4.92 2.04
N VAL A 87 11.10 -4.22 0.90
CA VAL A 87 10.83 -4.83 -0.42
C VAL A 87 12.04 -4.85 -1.35
N ALA A 88 13.13 -4.21 -0.94
CA ALA A 88 14.44 -4.25 -1.60
C ALA A 88 15.19 -5.53 -1.22
#